data_AF-A0A955D500-F1
#
_entry.id   AF-A0A955D500-F1
#
_cell.length_a   1.000
_cell.length_b   1.000
_cell.length_c   1.000
_cell.angle_alpha   90.00
_cell.angle_beta   90.00
_cell.angle_gamma   90.00
#
_symmetry.space_group_name_H-M   'P 1'
#
loop_
_entity.id
_entity.type
_entity.pdbx_description
1 polymer ?
#
loop_
_entity_poly.entity_id
_entity_poly.type
_entity_poly.pdbx_seq_one_letter_code
_entity_poly.pdbx_strand_id
1 'polypeptide(L)'
;MVIRRPSKHARHRARHRGGFALIDVIVGTILLAIGLSGILVLTSRALVLQRKGEVEVTAAALIDELLSTVLAEGPTDFRKMYDTFGRYDDPFGDYDYIVDIDDRGLGVPFRVTATVHHRPTDTEYTVQTLIADREGDEPNPPRQPTKPIDREERYDEMY
;
A
#
# COMPACT_ATOMS: atom_id res chain seq x y z
N MET A 1 78.28 -12.55 -59.34
CA MET A 1 78.71 -11.99 -58.04
C MET A 1 77.68 -10.96 -57.59
N VAL A 2 77.48 -10.79 -56.28
CA VAL A 2 76.49 -9.93 -55.57
C VAL A 2 75.17 -10.61 -55.11
N ILE A 3 75.33 -11.49 -54.12
CA ILE A 3 74.81 -11.43 -52.74
C ILE A 3 73.30 -11.14 -52.50
N ARG A 4 72.60 -12.17 -52.00
CA ARG A 4 71.32 -12.15 -51.25
C ARG A 4 71.36 -11.22 -50.04
N ARG A 5 70.24 -10.55 -49.72
CA ARG A 5 69.64 -10.52 -48.35
C ARG A 5 68.11 -10.34 -48.41
N PRO A 6 67.29 -11.32 -48.00
CA PRO A 6 65.93 -11.05 -47.59
C PRO A 6 65.94 -10.33 -46.23
N SER A 7 65.36 -9.14 -46.15
CA SER A 7 65.12 -8.44 -44.90
C SER A 7 64.14 -9.25 -44.05
N LYS A 8 64.65 -9.67 -42.89
CA LYS A 8 63.99 -10.54 -41.93
C LYS A 8 62.71 -9.86 -41.44
N HIS A 9 61.60 -10.61 -41.50
CA HIS A 9 60.41 -10.31 -40.72
C HIS A 9 60.79 -10.09 -39.25
N ALA A 10 60.65 -8.85 -38.78
CA ALA A 10 60.69 -8.54 -37.37
C ALA A 10 59.41 -9.10 -36.72
N ARG A 11 59.41 -10.40 -36.44
CA ARG A 11 58.50 -10.97 -35.43
C ARG A 11 58.92 -10.37 -34.10
N HIS A 12 58.30 -9.26 -33.73
CA HIS A 12 58.31 -8.76 -32.37
C HIS A 12 57.64 -9.83 -31.50
N ARG A 13 58.46 -10.74 -30.97
CA ARG A 13 58.04 -11.70 -29.96
C ARG A 13 57.63 -10.86 -28.74
N ALA A 14 56.33 -10.77 -28.50
CA ALA A 14 55.78 -10.30 -27.23
C ALA A 14 56.23 -11.29 -26.14
N ARG A 15 57.41 -11.05 -25.58
CA ARG A 15 57.98 -11.80 -24.46
C ARG A 15 57.57 -11.08 -23.17
N HIS A 16 57.00 -11.86 -22.26
CA HIS A 16 56.69 -11.54 -20.85
C HIS A 16 55.61 -10.49 -20.56
N ARG A 17 54.33 -10.90 -20.64
CA ARG A 17 53.20 -10.26 -19.93
C ARG A 17 52.29 -11.25 -19.17
N GLY A 18 52.77 -12.48 -18.89
CA GLY A 18 51.96 -13.52 -18.22
C GLY A 18 51.57 -13.20 -16.78
N GLY A 19 52.45 -12.52 -16.02
CA GLY A 19 52.16 -12.15 -14.62
C GLY A 19 51.11 -11.05 -14.49
N PHE A 20 51.11 -10.07 -15.40
CA PHE A 20 50.13 -8.98 -15.39
C PHE A 20 48.73 -9.46 -15.82
N ALA A 21 48.66 -10.37 -16.80
CA ALA A 21 47.39 -10.95 -17.24
C ALA A 21 46.70 -11.76 -16.13
N LEU A 22 47.46 -12.51 -15.32
CA LEU A 22 46.88 -13.26 -14.19
C LEU A 22 46.32 -12.32 -13.11
N ILE A 23 47.05 -11.25 -12.78
CA ILE A 23 46.57 -10.25 -11.80
C ILE A 23 45.30 -9.58 -12.29
N ASP A 24 45.23 -9.19 -13.57
CA ASP A 24 44.05 -8.56 -14.15
C ASP A 24 42.82 -9.47 -14.11
N VAL A 25 42.99 -10.75 -14.43
CA VAL A 25 41.91 -11.74 -14.30
C VAL A 25 41.50 -11.93 -12.84
N ILE A 26 42.44 -12.01 -11.90
CA ILE A 26 42.12 -12.13 -10.47
C ILE A 26 41.33 -10.90 -10.00
N VAL A 27 41.80 -9.69 -10.30
CA VAL A 27 41.10 -8.45 -9.94
C VAL A 27 39.72 -8.39 -10.59
N GLY A 28 39.62 -8.72 -11.88
CA GLY A 28 38.35 -8.77 -12.61
C GLY A 28 37.35 -9.74 -11.99
N THR A 29 37.80 -10.95 -11.59
CA THR A 29 36.93 -11.93 -10.91
C THR A 29 36.49 -11.48 -9.53
N ILE A 30 37.36 -10.82 -8.75
CA ILE A 30 37.00 -10.29 -7.43
C ILE A 30 35.97 -9.16 -7.57
N LEU A 31 36.18 -8.22 -8.49
CA LEU A 31 35.24 -7.13 -8.74
C LEU A 31 33.89 -7.67 -9.25
N LEU A 32 33.92 -8.66 -10.13
CA LEU A 32 32.72 -9.33 -10.61
C LEU A 32 31.98 -10.02 -9.46
N ALA A 33 32.69 -10.73 -8.58
CA ALA A 33 32.09 -11.41 -7.44
C ALA A 33 31.41 -10.43 -6.48
N ILE A 34 32.05 -9.30 -6.18
CA ILE A 34 31.47 -8.25 -5.32
C ILE A 34 30.22 -7.65 -5.99
N GLY A 35 30.31 -7.32 -7.28
CA GLY A 35 29.19 -6.76 -8.03
C GLY A 35 27.97 -7.68 -8.08
N LEU A 36 28.19 -8.96 -8.42
CA LEU A 36 27.13 -9.96 -8.48
C LEU A 36 26.49 -10.20 -7.11
N SER A 37 27.31 -10.27 -6.06
CA SER A 37 26.81 -10.41 -4.68
C SER A 37 25.92 -9.23 -4.28
N GLY A 38 26.32 -8.01 -4.62
CA GLY A 38 25.52 -6.81 -4.37
C GLY A 38 24.16 -6.84 -5.06
N ILE A 39 24.12 -7.26 -6.33
CA ILE A 39 22.87 -7.37 -7.10
C ILE A 39 21.94 -8.41 -6.46
N LEU A 40 22.45 -9.59 -6.10
CA LEU A 40 21.63 -10.65 -5.50
C LEU A 40 20.99 -10.21 -4.18
N VAL A 41 21.75 -9.49 -3.33
CA VAL A 41 21.21 -8.94 -2.07
C VAL A 41 20.11 -7.92 -2.35
N LEU A 42 20.31 -7.03 -3.32
CA LEU A 42 19.29 -6.03 -3.69
C LEU A 42 18.02 -6.69 -4.21
N THR A 43 18.14 -7.69 -5.10
CA THR A 43 17.01 -8.45 -5.63
C THR A 43 16.26 -9.18 -4.52
N SER A 44 16.97 -9.82 -3.60
CA SER A 44 16.33 -10.50 -2.46
C SER A 44 15.55 -9.52 -1.57
N ARG A 45 16.11 -8.33 -1.30
CA ARG A 45 15.41 -7.30 -0.52
C ARG A 45 14.19 -6.77 -1.25
N ALA A 46 14.30 -6.53 -2.56
CA ALA A 46 13.18 -6.06 -3.38
C ALA A 46 12.01 -7.05 -3.36
N LEU A 47 12.27 -8.36 -3.48
CA LEU A 47 11.22 -9.39 -3.43
C LEU A 47 10.52 -9.45 -2.06
N VAL A 48 11.26 -9.30 -0.97
CA VAL A 48 10.68 -9.26 0.37
C VAL A 48 9.79 -8.03 0.54
N LEU A 49 10.26 -6.85 0.09
CA LEU A 49 9.48 -5.62 0.12
C LEU A 49 8.22 -5.71 -0.74
N GLN A 50 8.31 -6.33 -1.92
CA GLN A 50 7.15 -6.53 -2.79
C GLN A 50 6.09 -7.40 -2.12
N ARG A 51 6.47 -8.57 -1.58
CA ARG A 51 5.52 -9.45 -0.88
C ARG A 51 4.87 -8.75 0.32
N LYS A 52 5.64 -7.98 1.07
CA LYS A 52 5.10 -7.17 2.18
C LYS A 52 4.08 -6.15 1.67
N GLY A 53 4.39 -5.47 0.56
CA GLY A 53 3.48 -4.51 -0.07
C GLY A 53 2.18 -5.17 -0.56
N GLU A 54 2.25 -6.38 -1.12
CA GLU A 54 1.07 -7.14 -1.53
C GLU A 54 0.15 -7.45 -0.34
N VAL A 55 0.72 -7.85 0.79
CA VAL A 55 -0.03 -8.09 2.03
C VAL A 55 -0.68 -6.80 2.56
N GLU A 56 0.07 -5.70 2.59
CA GLU A 56 -0.40 -4.39 3.06
C GLU A 56 -1.53 -3.83 2.20
N VAL A 57 -1.39 -3.91 0.86
CA VAL A 57 -2.42 -3.45 -0.08
C VAL A 57 -3.69 -4.28 0.06
N THR A 58 -3.54 -5.60 0.21
CA THR A 58 -4.70 -6.50 0.41
C THR A 58 -5.41 -6.19 1.73
N ALA A 59 -4.67 -6.04 2.83
CA ALA A 59 -5.25 -5.67 4.12
C ALA A 59 -5.98 -4.32 4.06
N ALA A 60 -5.40 -3.32 3.38
CA ALA A 60 -6.05 -2.02 3.21
C ALA A 60 -7.35 -2.12 2.40
N ALA A 61 -7.36 -2.93 1.32
CA ALA A 61 -8.56 -3.15 0.52
C ALA A 61 -9.68 -3.84 1.33
N LEU A 62 -9.33 -4.84 2.14
CA LEU A 62 -10.29 -5.54 3.02
C LEU A 62 -10.86 -4.61 4.10
N ILE A 63 -10.03 -3.75 4.67
CA ILE A 63 -10.48 -2.72 5.62
C ILE A 63 -11.45 -1.74 4.95
N ASP A 64 -11.14 -1.28 3.72
CA ASP A 64 -12.01 -0.36 2.98
C ASP A 64 -13.36 -1.00 2.67
N GLU A 65 -13.38 -2.29 2.29
CA GLU A 65 -14.61 -3.04 2.08
C GLU A 65 -15.47 -3.15 3.35
N LEU A 66 -14.85 -3.46 4.51
CA LEU A 66 -15.56 -3.49 5.79
C LEU A 66 -16.17 -2.14 6.13
N LEU A 67 -15.37 -1.07 6.06
CA LEU A 67 -15.83 0.28 6.38
C LEU A 67 -16.91 0.77 5.42
N SER A 68 -16.79 0.44 4.13
CA SER A 68 -17.79 0.72 3.11
C SER A 68 -19.11 0.00 3.40
N THR A 69 -19.06 -1.26 3.83
CA THR A 69 -20.25 -2.03 4.23
C THR A 69 -20.93 -1.42 5.45
N VAL A 70 -20.15 -1.06 6.48
CA VAL A 70 -20.69 -0.38 7.67
C VAL A 70 -21.31 0.98 7.30
N LEU A 71 -20.69 1.71 6.38
CA LEU A 71 -21.22 3.00 5.89
C LEU A 71 -22.52 2.83 5.10
N ALA A 72 -22.63 1.79 4.27
CA ALA A 72 -23.79 1.56 3.42
C ALA A 72 -25.02 1.13 4.23
N GLU A 73 -24.84 0.23 5.18
CA GLU A 73 -25.91 -0.33 6.02
C GLU A 73 -26.24 0.57 7.21
N GLY A 74 -25.25 1.29 7.73
CA GLY A 74 -25.34 2.07 8.95
C GLY A 74 -24.74 1.31 10.15
N PRO A 75 -24.02 1.99 11.07
CA PRO A 75 -23.36 1.35 12.21
C PRO A 75 -24.31 0.58 13.12
N THR A 76 -25.54 1.08 13.30
CA THR A 76 -26.55 0.47 14.18
C THR A 76 -27.07 -0.86 13.63
N ASP A 77 -27.34 -0.93 12.33
CA ASP A 77 -27.92 -2.11 11.69
C ASP A 77 -26.87 -3.15 11.30
N PHE A 78 -25.64 -2.71 10.99
CA PHE A 78 -24.53 -3.61 10.72
C PHE A 78 -24.34 -4.66 11.83
N ARG A 79 -24.35 -4.24 13.11
CA ARG A 79 -24.19 -5.13 14.28
C ARG A 79 -25.28 -6.19 14.42
N LYS A 80 -26.45 -5.97 13.82
CA LYS A 80 -27.59 -6.89 13.88
C LYS A 80 -27.57 -7.90 12.73
N MET A 81 -27.01 -7.50 11.60
CA MET A 81 -27.05 -8.24 10.35
C MET A 81 -25.77 -9.03 10.05
N TYR A 82 -24.63 -8.54 10.54
CA TYR A 82 -23.31 -9.08 10.23
C TYR A 82 -22.52 -9.39 11.51
N ASP A 83 -21.63 -10.38 11.40
CA ASP A 83 -20.67 -10.68 12.46
C ASP A 83 -19.61 -9.57 12.55
N THR A 84 -19.32 -9.13 13.77
CA THR A 84 -18.30 -8.10 14.01
C THR A 84 -16.89 -8.66 14.11
N PHE A 85 -16.71 -9.97 14.05
CA PHE A 85 -15.41 -10.60 13.97
C PHE A 85 -15.52 -11.91 13.21
N GLY A 86 -14.46 -12.30 12.54
CA GLY A 86 -14.47 -13.53 11.77
C GLY A 86 -13.21 -13.72 10.96
N ARG A 87 -13.27 -14.73 10.10
CA ARG A 87 -12.23 -15.06 9.15
C ARG A 87 -12.80 -14.90 7.75
N TYR A 88 -12.00 -14.39 6.84
CA TYR A 88 -12.41 -14.32 5.44
C TYR A 88 -12.39 -15.70 4.77
N ASP A 89 -13.21 -15.86 3.74
CA ASP A 89 -13.18 -17.01 2.86
C ASP A 89 -12.08 -16.88 1.81
N ASP A 90 -11.86 -17.96 1.03
CA ASP A 90 -10.94 -17.95 -0.09
C ASP A 90 -11.33 -16.85 -1.11
N PRO A 91 -10.36 -16.07 -1.64
CA PRO A 91 -8.91 -16.25 -1.56
C PRO A 91 -8.23 -15.59 -0.35
N PHE A 92 -8.97 -14.91 0.52
CA PHE A 92 -8.42 -14.12 1.63
C PHE A 92 -8.38 -14.89 2.96
N GLY A 93 -8.44 -16.23 2.90
CA GLY A 93 -8.47 -17.09 4.07
C GLY A 93 -7.30 -16.91 5.05
N ASP A 94 -6.24 -16.19 4.69
CA ASP A 94 -5.13 -15.85 5.59
C ASP A 94 -5.39 -14.64 6.50
N TYR A 95 -6.53 -13.97 6.31
CA TYR A 95 -6.92 -12.79 7.06
C TYR A 95 -8.10 -13.04 7.99
N ASP A 96 -8.00 -12.51 9.20
CA ASP A 96 -9.10 -12.38 10.15
C ASP A 96 -9.49 -10.91 10.26
N TYR A 97 -10.74 -10.64 10.62
CA TYR A 97 -11.24 -9.28 10.80
C TYR A 97 -11.97 -9.09 12.13
N ILE A 98 -11.94 -7.84 12.60
CA ILE A 98 -12.68 -7.35 13.75
C ILE A 98 -13.19 -5.94 13.42
N VAL A 99 -14.45 -5.68 13.73
CA VAL A 99 -15.12 -4.38 13.60
C VAL A 99 -15.65 -3.97 14.97
N ASP A 100 -15.11 -2.91 15.52
CA ASP A 100 -15.58 -2.31 16.77
C ASP A 100 -16.37 -1.03 16.48
N ILE A 101 -17.57 -0.92 17.04
CA ILE A 101 -18.51 0.18 16.82
C ILE A 101 -18.89 0.77 18.17
N ASP A 102 -18.33 1.95 18.46
CA ASP A 102 -18.53 2.71 19.69
C ASP A 102 -19.58 3.81 19.46
N ASP A 103 -20.72 3.67 20.16
CA ASP A 103 -21.79 4.67 20.20
C ASP A 103 -21.41 5.79 21.18
N ARG A 104 -21.28 7.01 20.65
CA ARG A 104 -20.82 8.18 21.38
C ARG A 104 -21.97 9.07 21.87
N GLY A 105 -23.22 8.66 21.67
CA GLY A 105 -24.43 9.36 22.08
C GLY A 105 -25.14 10.11 20.96
N LEU A 106 -26.31 10.65 21.28
CA LEU A 106 -27.23 11.28 20.32
C LEU A 106 -26.58 12.45 19.56
N GLY A 107 -26.69 12.42 18.24
CA GLY A 107 -26.15 13.45 17.35
C GLY A 107 -24.62 13.44 17.21
N VAL A 108 -23.94 12.44 17.77
CA VAL A 108 -22.50 12.22 17.61
C VAL A 108 -22.29 11.04 16.66
N PRO A 109 -21.42 11.14 15.64
CA PRO A 109 -21.15 10.01 14.78
C PRO A 109 -20.52 8.86 15.58
N PHE A 110 -20.86 7.64 15.19
CA PHE A 110 -20.27 6.42 15.72
C PHE A 110 -18.79 6.39 15.38
N ARG A 111 -17.99 5.86 16.29
CA ARG A 111 -16.60 5.56 16.02
C ARG A 111 -16.49 4.11 15.61
N VAL A 112 -16.10 3.90 14.36
CA VAL A 112 -15.96 2.57 13.75
C VAL A 112 -14.47 2.28 13.57
N THR A 113 -14.01 1.19 14.17
CA THR A 113 -12.63 0.71 14.10
C THR A 113 -12.62 -0.63 13.41
N ALA A 114 -12.11 -0.66 12.17
CA ALA A 114 -11.93 -1.89 11.42
C ALA A 114 -10.48 -2.35 11.57
N THR A 115 -10.32 -3.62 11.91
CA THR A 115 -9.02 -4.25 12.12
C THR A 115 -8.94 -5.53 11.31
N VAL A 116 -7.85 -5.69 10.58
CA VAL A 116 -7.54 -6.89 9.79
C VAL A 116 -6.21 -7.46 10.26
N HIS A 117 -6.19 -8.74 10.61
CA HIS A 117 -5.01 -9.47 11.06
C HIS A 117 -4.57 -10.47 9.99
N HIS A 118 -3.33 -10.35 9.54
CA HIS A 118 -2.72 -11.31 8.61
C HIS A 118 -1.99 -12.39 9.41
N ARG A 119 -2.59 -13.58 9.49
CA ARG A 119 -2.09 -14.67 10.34
C ARG A 119 -0.68 -15.16 9.99
N PRO A 120 -0.29 -15.32 8.70
CA PRO A 120 1.05 -15.82 8.36
C PRO A 120 2.20 -14.92 8.81
N THR A 121 2.01 -13.60 8.82
CA THR A 121 3.04 -12.64 9.28
C THR A 121 2.77 -12.12 10.68
N ASP A 122 1.68 -12.54 11.31
CA ASP A 122 1.19 -12.07 12.60
C ASP A 122 1.15 -10.53 12.68
N THR A 123 0.63 -9.90 11.63
CA THR A 123 0.62 -8.44 11.49
C THR A 123 -0.80 -7.92 11.49
N GLU A 124 -1.06 -6.91 12.30
CA GLU A 124 -2.37 -6.29 12.47
C GLU A 124 -2.40 -4.91 11.81
N TYR A 125 -3.50 -4.62 11.11
CA TYR A 125 -3.74 -3.36 10.42
C TYR A 125 -5.07 -2.80 10.90
N THR A 126 -5.06 -1.58 11.41
CA THR A 126 -6.25 -0.95 12.01
C THR A 126 -6.50 0.42 11.43
N VAL A 127 -7.74 0.69 11.08
CA VAL A 127 -8.21 2.01 10.67
C VAL A 127 -9.43 2.38 11.48
N GLN A 128 -9.45 3.61 11.97
CA GLN A 128 -10.58 4.18 12.68
C GLN A 128 -11.16 5.34 11.90
N THR A 129 -12.48 5.39 11.84
CA THR A 129 -13.23 6.48 11.21
C THR A 129 -14.48 6.82 12.01
N LEU A 130 -15.12 7.95 11.65
CA LEU A 130 -16.38 8.40 12.22
C LEU A 130 -17.48 8.25 11.17
N ILE A 131 -18.54 7.51 11.50
CA ILE A 131 -19.67 7.24 10.61
C ILE A 131 -20.95 7.72 11.31
N ALA A 132 -21.68 8.64 10.67
CA ALA A 132 -22.98 9.05 11.15
C ALA A 132 -24.00 7.93 10.93
N ASP A 133 -24.98 7.82 11.81
CA ASP A 133 -26.07 6.87 11.58
C ASP A 133 -26.89 7.28 10.37
N ARG A 134 -27.54 6.29 9.75
CA ARG A 134 -28.49 6.56 8.69
C ARG A 134 -29.79 7.06 9.33
N GLU A 135 -30.02 8.37 9.31
CA GLU A 135 -31.39 8.89 9.49
C GLU A 135 -32.25 8.23 8.40
N GLY A 136 -33.40 7.67 8.79
CA GLY A 136 -34.22 6.81 7.91
C GLY A 136 -34.68 7.51 6.62
N ASP A 137 -35.46 6.82 5.80
CA ASP A 137 -35.97 7.37 4.53
C ASP A 137 -37.03 8.49 4.70
N GLU A 138 -37.14 9.06 5.91
CA GLU A 138 -38.02 10.19 6.17
C GLU A 138 -37.59 11.37 5.32
N PRO A 139 -38.49 11.90 4.46
CA PRO A 139 -38.14 13.01 3.59
C PRO A 139 -37.66 14.16 4.46
N ASN A 140 -36.48 14.67 4.12
CA ASN A 140 -35.92 15.87 4.75
C ASN A 140 -37.05 16.90 4.94
N PRO A 141 -37.25 17.42 6.16
CA PRO A 141 -38.28 18.40 6.38
C PRO A 141 -38.05 19.57 5.41
N PRO A 142 -39.12 20.18 4.86
CA PRO A 142 -38.98 21.28 3.93
C PRO A 142 -38.16 22.39 4.61
N ARG A 143 -36.93 22.61 4.12
CA ARG A 143 -36.02 23.65 4.61
C ARG A 143 -36.38 25.04 4.08
N GLN A 144 -37.44 25.13 3.28
CA GLN A 144 -37.93 26.38 2.75
C GLN A 144 -38.71 27.13 3.85
N PRO A 145 -38.46 28.43 4.02
CA PRO A 145 -39.31 29.26 4.88
C PRO A 145 -40.78 29.12 4.47
N THR A 146 -41.67 28.93 5.46
CA THR A 146 -43.12 28.83 5.23
C THR A 146 -43.72 30.11 4.66
N LYS A 147 -43.04 31.24 4.85
CA LYS A 147 -43.37 32.54 4.25
C LYS A 147 -42.15 33.06 3.49
N PRO A 148 -42.34 33.66 2.31
CA PRO A 148 -41.30 34.46 1.69
C PRO A 148 -40.76 35.46 2.71
N ILE A 149 -39.44 35.69 2.70
CA ILE A 149 -38.84 36.71 3.55
C ILE A 149 -39.37 38.05 3.06
N ASP A 150 -40.28 38.65 3.82
CA ASP A 150 -40.74 40.01 3.58
C ASP A 150 -39.60 40.97 3.96
N ARG A 151 -39.10 41.68 2.95
CA ARG A 151 -38.01 42.63 3.14
C ARG A 151 -38.54 44.02 3.46
N GLU A 152 -39.75 44.37 3.01
CA GLU A 152 -40.33 45.70 3.18
C GLU A 152 -40.74 45.91 4.64
N GLU A 153 -41.43 44.94 5.24
CA GLU A 153 -41.85 44.97 6.65
C GLU A 153 -40.65 45.10 7.61
N ARG A 154 -39.50 44.51 7.26
CA ARG A 154 -38.25 44.63 8.04
C ARG A 154 -37.62 46.02 8.00
N TYR A 155 -37.80 46.75 6.89
CA TYR A 155 -37.29 48.12 6.78
C TYR A 155 -38.19 49.11 7.52
N ASP A 156 -39.50 48.85 7.56
CA ASP A 156 -40.49 49.68 8.27
C ASP A 156 -40.41 49.55 9.80
N GLU A 157 -39.93 48.43 10.35
CA GLU A 157 -39.68 48.28 11.80
C GLU A 157 -38.37 48.97 12.29
N MET A 158 -37.50 49.41 11.38
CA MET A 158 -36.21 50.04 11.68
C MET A 158 -36.24 51.58 11.66
N TYR A 159 -37.36 52.19 11.28
CA TYR A 159 -37.59 53.65 11.20
C TYR A 159 -38.88 54.06 11.89
#